data_AF-A0A7K1XXR3-F1
#
_entry.id   AF-A0A7K1XXR3-F1
#
_cell.length_a   1.000
_cell.length_b   1.000
_cell.length_c   1.000
_cell.angle_alpha   90.00
_cell.angle_beta   90.00
_cell.angle_gamma   90.00
#
_symmetry.space_group_name_H-M   'P 1'
#
loop_
_entity.id
_entity.type
_entity.pdbx_description
1 polymer ?
#
loop_
_entity_poly.entity_id
_entity_poly.type
_entity_poly.pdbx_seq_one_letter_code
_entity_poly.pdbx_strand_id
1 'polypeptide(L)'
;MSPLNFNDYLAQKKMASKTISQHQANLENLYERYEIRDERTHRNKVILGLLVYQGLTREELETLRPEHLKLREGKIQVLATGKLNGRILRLEPHQVIDLQEYVLLVRQNCNAKRKGCLPAEMT
;
A
#
# COMPACT_ATOMS: atom_id res chain seq x y z
N MET A 1 20.51 1.69 41.75
CA MET A 1 20.28 1.51 40.30
C MET A 1 20.75 2.79 39.63
N SER A 2 21.94 2.78 39.03
CA SER A 2 22.54 3.99 38.44
C SER A 2 21.69 4.44 37.25
N PRO A 3 21.34 5.73 37.11
CA PRO A 3 20.64 6.20 35.93
C PRO A 3 21.51 5.97 34.68
N LEU A 4 20.86 5.56 33.58
CA LEU A 4 21.50 5.38 32.27
C LEU A 4 22.35 6.61 31.91
N ASN A 5 23.59 6.38 31.47
CA ASN A 5 24.47 7.45 31.03
C ASN A 5 23.85 8.15 29.80
N PHE A 6 23.98 9.47 29.73
CA PHE A 6 23.52 10.26 28.57
C PHE A 6 24.04 9.72 27.24
N ASN A 7 25.30 9.24 27.21
CA ASN A 7 25.89 8.62 26.02
C ASN A 7 25.21 7.29 25.64
N ASP A 8 24.78 6.50 26.63
CA ASP A 8 24.06 5.24 26.40
C ASP A 8 22.68 5.51 25.79
N TYR A 9 21.99 6.56 26.25
CA TYR A 9 20.72 7.00 25.66
C TYR A 9 20.88 7.42 24.19
N LEU A 10 21.92 8.20 23.89
CA LEU A 10 22.21 8.61 22.51
C LEU A 10 22.54 7.41 21.61
N ALA A 11 23.34 6.46 22.11
CA ALA A 11 23.65 5.23 21.40
C ALA A 11 22.38 4.40 21.14
N GLN A 12 21.51 4.25 22.15
CA GLN A 12 20.25 3.52 22.03
C GLN A 12 19.31 4.18 21.00
N LYS A 13 19.19 5.51 21.03
CA LYS A 13 18.39 6.27 20.04
C LYS A 13 18.94 6.12 18.62
N LYS A 14 20.27 6.14 18.45
CA LYS A 14 20.93 5.96 17.15
C LYS A 14 20.75 4.54 16.61
N MET A 15 20.84 3.52 17.48
CA MET A 15 20.56 2.13 17.09
C MET A 15 19.09 1.95 16.69
N ALA A 16 18.14 2.48 17.47
CA ALA A 16 16.72 2.40 17.14
C ALA A 16 16.40 3.04 15.77
N SER A 17 16.96 4.22 15.50
CA SER A 17 16.83 4.88 14.19
C SER A 17 17.40 4.02 13.05
N LYS A 18 18.58 3.41 13.26
CA LYS A 18 19.21 2.53 12.27
C LYS A 18 18.34 1.31 11.97
N THR A 19 17.77 0.71 12.99
CA THR A 19 16.88 -0.46 12.88
C THR A 19 15.61 -0.13 12.08
N ILE A 20 14.98 1.02 12.35
CA ILE A 20 13.79 1.46 11.60
C ILE A 20 14.10 1.63 10.10
N SER A 21 15.22 2.28 9.77
CA SER A 21 15.66 2.45 8.38
C SER A 21 15.91 1.11 7.68
N GLN A 22 16.49 0.13 8.38
CA GLN A 22 16.71 -1.20 7.83
C GLN A 22 15.39 -1.93 7.56
N HIS A 23 14.41 -1.83 8.47
CA HIS A 23 13.10 -2.43 8.26
C HIS A 23 12.37 -1.80 7.08
N GLN A 24 12.45 -0.48 6.92
CA GLN A 24 11.87 0.21 5.76
C GLN A 24 12.48 -0.30 4.44
N ALA A 25 13.82 -0.36 4.36
CA ALA A 25 14.51 -0.88 3.18
C ALA A 25 14.11 -2.33 2.86
N ASN A 26 13.91 -3.17 3.88
CA ASN A 26 13.47 -4.55 3.69
C ASN A 26 12.04 -4.63 3.11
N LEU A 27 11.14 -3.74 3.53
CA LEU A 27 9.77 -3.67 3.02
C LEU A 27 9.72 -3.15 1.57
N GLU A 28 10.55 -2.16 1.23
CA GLU A 28 10.70 -1.68 -0.14
C GLU A 28 11.23 -2.79 -1.06
N ASN A 29 12.28 -3.51 -0.63
CA ASN A 29 12.79 -4.67 -1.35
C ASN A 29 11.72 -5.76 -1.58
N LEU A 30 10.85 -5.99 -0.60
CA LEU A 30 9.75 -6.95 -0.74
C LEU A 30 8.75 -6.51 -1.82
N TYR A 31 8.43 -5.22 -1.87
CA TYR A 31 7.54 -4.66 -2.89
C TYR A 31 8.15 -4.71 -4.29
N GLU A 32 9.43 -4.34 -4.43
CA GLU A 32 10.14 -4.37 -5.72
C GLU A 32 10.23 -5.78 -6.30
N ARG A 33 10.58 -6.76 -5.45
CA ARG A 33 10.72 -8.17 -5.85
C ARG A 33 9.38 -8.90 -6.02
N TYR A 34 8.26 -8.24 -5.72
CA TYR A 34 6.95 -8.87 -5.83
C TYR A 34 6.61 -9.11 -7.31
N GLU A 35 6.58 -10.38 -7.70
CA GLU A 35 6.25 -10.82 -9.05
C GLU A 35 4.73 -10.78 -9.29
N ILE A 36 4.34 -10.20 -10.43
CA ILE A 36 2.97 -10.22 -10.91
C ILE A 36 2.84 -11.35 -11.92
N ARG A 37 2.06 -12.38 -11.59
CA ARG A 37 1.81 -13.56 -12.45
C ARG A 37 0.39 -13.57 -12.98
N ASP A 38 -0.55 -13.25 -12.11
CA ASP A 38 -1.99 -13.18 -12.39
C ASP A 38 -2.58 -11.87 -11.84
N GLU A 39 -3.82 -11.57 -12.24
CA GLU A 39 -4.60 -10.44 -11.72
C GLU A 39 -4.71 -10.45 -10.19
N ARG A 40 -4.80 -11.64 -9.57
CA ARG A 40 -4.84 -11.79 -8.11
C ARG A 40 -3.53 -11.32 -7.47
N THR A 41 -2.39 -11.69 -8.05
CA THR A 41 -1.08 -11.25 -7.58
C THR A 41 -0.87 -9.76 -7.85
N HIS A 42 -1.39 -9.23 -8.97
CA HIS A 42 -1.34 -7.80 -9.25
C HIS A 42 -2.11 -6.99 -8.19
N ARG A 43 -3.31 -7.45 -7.81
CA ARG A 43 -4.06 -6.86 -6.70
C ARG A 43 -3.24 -6.87 -5.42
N ASN A 44 -2.61 -8.00 -5.11
CA ASN A 44 -1.83 -8.15 -3.89
C ASN A 44 -0.60 -7.23 -3.89
N LYS A 45 0.06 -7.00 -5.03
CA LYS A 45 1.17 -6.04 -5.15
C LYS A 45 0.73 -4.61 -4.83
N VAL A 46 -0.43 -4.21 -5.35
CA VAL A 46 -1.00 -2.88 -5.07
C VAL A 46 -1.36 -2.73 -3.59
N ILE A 47 -1.99 -3.75 -2.99
CA ILE A 47 -2.27 -3.77 -1.54
C ILE A 47 -0.97 -3.67 -0.74
N LEU A 48 0.07 -4.41 -1.11
CA LEU A 48 1.37 -4.36 -0.47
C LEU A 48 1.98 -2.95 -0.54
N GLY A 49 1.90 -2.27 -1.68
CA GLY A 49 2.32 -0.87 -1.81
C GLY A 49 1.58 0.06 -0.84
N LEU A 50 0.26 -0.09 -0.70
CA LEU A 50 -0.51 0.71 0.26
C LEU A 50 -0.13 0.41 1.72
N LEU A 51 0.23 -0.83 2.04
CA LEU A 51 0.70 -1.19 3.38
C LEU A 51 2.09 -0.63 3.69
N VAL A 52 3.03 -0.74 2.75
CA VAL A 52 4.43 -0.33 2.96
C VAL A 52 4.56 1.19 3.07
N TYR A 53 3.92 1.93 2.17
CA TYR A 53 4.12 3.39 2.10
C TYR A 53 3.12 4.16 2.97
N GLN A 54 1.85 3.76 2.97
CA GLN A 54 0.78 4.51 3.64
C GLN A 54 0.41 3.95 5.02
N GLY A 55 0.89 2.74 5.35
CA GLY A 55 0.60 2.09 6.62
C GLY A 55 -0.90 1.86 6.83
N LEU A 56 -1.65 1.57 5.76
CA LEU A 56 -3.09 1.35 5.90
C LEU A 56 -3.38 0.13 6.76
N THR A 57 -4.40 0.24 7.60
CA THR A 57 -4.90 -0.90 8.37
C THR A 57 -5.81 -1.77 7.51
N ARG A 58 -6.06 -2.99 7.98
CA ARG A 58 -7.01 -3.89 7.33
C ARG A 58 -8.40 -3.27 7.18
N GLU A 59 -8.90 -2.62 8.23
CA GLU A 59 -10.23 -1.97 8.24
C GLU A 59 -10.29 -0.82 7.21
N GLU A 60 -9.22 -0.03 7.09
CA GLU A 60 -9.11 1.04 6.10
C GLU A 60 -9.07 0.48 4.67
N LEU A 61 -8.37 -0.64 4.43
CA LEU A 61 -8.33 -1.31 3.13
C LEU A 61 -9.69 -1.89 2.72
N GLU A 62 -10.46 -2.43 3.66
CA GLU A 62 -11.79 -3.00 3.40
C GLU A 62 -12.83 -1.92 3.04
N THR A 63 -12.69 -0.72 3.60
CA THR A 63 -13.59 0.42 3.35
C THR A 63 -13.16 1.31 2.18
N LEU A 64 -11.96 1.10 1.66
CA LEU A 64 -11.40 1.90 0.57
C LEU A 64 -12.17 1.69 -0.74
N ARG A 65 -12.68 2.79 -1.31
CA ARG A 65 -13.36 2.83 -2.62
C ARG A 65 -12.53 3.58 -3.66
N PRO A 66 -12.74 3.31 -4.96
CA PRO A 66 -12.06 4.06 -6.04
C PRO A 66 -12.24 5.57 -5.95
N GLU A 67 -13.40 6.03 -5.47
CA GLU A 67 -13.70 7.46 -5.26
C GLU A 67 -12.71 8.15 -4.32
N HIS A 68 -12.13 7.39 -3.38
CA HIS A 68 -11.17 7.91 -2.41
C HIS A 68 -9.74 7.98 -2.96
N LEU A 69 -9.48 7.37 -4.12
CA LEU A 69 -8.20 7.39 -4.80
C LEU A 69 -8.12 8.61 -5.72
N LYS A 70 -7.51 9.69 -5.21
CA LYS A 70 -7.24 10.90 -5.98
C LYS A 70 -5.93 10.78 -6.75
N LEU A 71 -5.91 9.86 -7.72
CA LEU A 71 -4.71 9.50 -8.50
C LEU A 71 -4.08 10.70 -9.22
N ARG A 72 -4.89 11.61 -9.78
CA ARG A 72 -4.40 12.84 -10.42
C ARG A 72 -3.69 13.78 -9.45
N GLU A 73 -4.13 13.81 -8.20
CA GLU A 73 -3.52 14.63 -7.16
C GLU A 73 -2.36 13.89 -6.45
N GLY A 74 -2.11 12.62 -6.79
CA GLY A 74 -1.17 11.76 -6.08
C GLY A 74 -1.55 11.57 -4.62
N LYS A 75 -2.85 11.45 -4.31
CA LYS A 75 -3.34 11.36 -2.92
C LYS A 75 -4.35 10.25 -2.74
N ILE A 76 -4.38 9.70 -1.54
CA ILE A 76 -5.41 8.78 -1.07
C ILE A 76 -6.12 9.39 0.13
N GLN A 77 -7.45 9.37 0.10
CA GLN A 77 -8.28 9.79 1.21
C GLN A 77 -8.67 8.57 2.04
N VAL A 78 -8.18 8.52 3.28
CA VAL A 78 -8.59 7.51 4.27
C VAL A 78 -9.75 8.10 5.05
N LEU A 79 -10.89 7.44 5.02
CA LEU A 79 -12.07 7.88 5.78
C LEU A 79 -11.85 7.69 7.27
N ALA A 80 -12.51 8.52 8.08
CA ALA A 80 -12.58 8.29 9.51
C ALA A 80 -13.39 7.03 9.79
N THR A 81 -12.88 6.17 10.66
CA THR A 81 -13.65 5.06 11.25
C THR A 81 -14.05 5.46 12.66
N GLY A 82 -14.93 4.69 13.30
CA GLY A 82 -15.34 4.97 14.69
C GLY A 82 -14.18 4.98 15.70
N LYS A 83 -13.00 4.48 15.33
CA LYS A 83 -11.80 4.42 16.18
C LYS A 83 -10.65 5.32 15.69
N LEU A 84 -10.60 5.65 14.40
CA LEU A 84 -9.46 6.33 13.77
C LEU A 84 -9.91 7.57 12.99
N ASN A 85 -9.11 8.63 13.08
CA ASN A 85 -9.36 9.86 12.34
C ASN A 85 -9.08 9.68 10.84
N GLY A 86 -9.92 10.32 10.02
CA GLY A 86 -9.70 10.41 8.58
C GLY A 86 -8.45 11.24 8.27
N ARG A 87 -7.71 10.83 7.24
CA ARG A 87 -6.47 11.50 6.83
C ARG A 87 -6.28 11.44 5.32
N ILE A 88 -5.53 12.40 4.78
CA ILE A 88 -5.15 12.42 3.36
C ILE A 88 -3.66 12.12 3.29
N LEU A 89 -3.30 11.06 2.58
CA LEU A 89 -1.91 10.60 2.46
C LEU A 89 -1.41 10.78 1.02
N ARG A 90 -0.13 11.09 0.86
CA ARG A 90 0.52 11.30 -0.45
C ARG A 90 0.99 9.96 -1.01
N LEU A 91 0.65 9.68 -2.26
CA LEU A 91 1.11 8.50 -2.98
C LEU A 91 2.41 8.82 -3.72
N GLU A 92 3.29 7.82 -3.78
CA GLU A 92 4.49 7.91 -4.61
C GLU A 92 4.15 7.75 -6.10
N PRO A 93 4.91 8.37 -7.03
CA PRO A 93 4.58 8.37 -8.46
C PRO A 93 4.42 6.97 -9.07
N HIS A 94 5.28 6.01 -8.70
CA HIS A 94 5.19 4.63 -9.17
C HIS A 94 3.88 3.96 -8.71
N GLN A 95 3.44 4.24 -7.49
CA GLN A 95 2.18 3.68 -6.95
C GLN A 95 0.96 4.21 -7.69
N VAL A 96 0.99 5.47 -8.12
CA VAL A 96 -0.12 6.08 -8.87
C VAL A 96 -0.36 5.33 -10.17
N ILE A 97 0.72 4.98 -10.88
CA ILE A 97 0.68 4.23 -12.13
C ILE A 97 0.13 2.82 -11.87
N ASP A 98 0.69 2.09 -10.89
CA ASP A 98 0.24 0.74 -10.52
C ASP A 98 -1.24 0.71 -10.10
N LEU A 99 -1.68 1.71 -9.33
CA LEU A 99 -3.07 1.85 -8.89
C LEU A 99 -4.01 2.14 -10.06
N GLN A 100 -3.59 2.99 -10.99
CA GLN A 100 -4.37 3.31 -12.19
C GLN A 100 -4.57 2.06 -13.05
N GLU A 101 -3.49 1.32 -13.30
CA GLU A 101 -3.53 0.05 -14.04
C GLU A 101 -4.46 -0.97 -13.35
N TYR A 102 -4.34 -1.11 -12.04
CA TYR A 102 -5.19 -2.02 -11.28
C TYR A 102 -6.69 -1.67 -11.35
N VAL A 103 -7.02 -0.38 -11.18
CA VAL A 103 -8.42 0.08 -11.19
C VAL A 103 -9.06 -0.08 -12.57
N LEU A 104 -8.32 0.22 -13.64
CA LEU A 104 -8.84 0.21 -15.00
C LEU A 104 -8.86 -1.19 -15.63
N LEU A 105 -7.78 -1.96 -15.51
CA LEU A 105 -7.61 -3.20 -16.26
C LEU A 105 -7.88 -4.43 -15.37
N VAL A 106 -7.11 -4.54 -14.29
CA VAL A 106 -7.05 -5.77 -13.49
C VAL A 106 -8.37 -6.03 -12.75
N ARG A 107 -8.96 -4.99 -12.15
CA ARG A 107 -10.21 -5.12 -11.40
C ARG A 107 -11.37 -5.52 -12.30
N GLN A 108 -11.42 -4.99 -13.52
CA GLN A 108 -12.46 -5.33 -14.48
C GLN A 108 -12.33 -6.80 -14.92
N ASN A 109 -11.12 -7.24 -15.23
CA ASN A 109 -10.84 -8.62 -15.65
C ASN A 109 -11.14 -9.64 -14.53
N CYS A 110 -10.77 -9.32 -13.28
CA CYS A 110 -11.10 -10.14 -12.12
C CYS A 110 -12.62 -10.32 -11.92
N ASN A 111 -13.38 -9.26 -12.18
CA ASN A 111 -14.85 -9.28 -12.07
C ASN A 111 -15.49 -10.03 -13.25
N ALA A 112 -14.93 -9.89 -14.46
CA ALA A 112 -15.41 -10.59 -15.65
C ALA A 112 -15.23 -12.12 -15.53
N LYS A 113 -14.05 -12.57 -15.11
CA LYS A 113 -13.75 -14.00 -14.90
C LYS A 113 -14.64 -14.64 -13.83
N ARG A 114 -14.99 -13.88 -12.77
CA ARG A 114 -15.94 -14.33 -11.74
C ARG A 114 -17.35 -14.52 -12.26
N LYS A 115 -17.77 -13.74 -13.26
CA LYS A 115 -19.13 -13.79 -13.83
C LYS A 115 -19.28 -14.80 -14.97
N GLY A 116 -18.23 -15.58 -15.30
CA GLY A 116 -18.30 -16.54 -16.41
C GLY A 116 -18.57 -15.90 -17.76
N CYS A 117 -18.29 -14.60 -17.92
CA CYS A 117 -18.54 -13.88 -19.16
C CYS A 117 -17.29 -13.99 -20.04
N LEU A 118 -17.24 -15.04 -20.85
CA LEU A 118 -16.36 -15.07 -22.02
C LEU A 118 -16.88 -14.02 -23.02
N PRO A 119 -16.01 -13.23 -23.66
CA PRO A 119 -16.45 -12.39 -24.76
C PRO A 119 -17.00 -13.31 -25.85
N ALA A 120 -18.25 -13.09 -26.25
CA ALA A 120 -18.69 -13.52 -27.55
C ALA A 120 -17.70 -12.92 -28.56
N GLU A 121 -17.15 -13.80 -29.38
CA GLU A 121 -16.18 -13.53 -30.43
C GLU A 121 -16.51 -12.22 -31.18
N MET A 122 -15.52 -11.35 -31.33
CA MET A 122 -15.57 -10.28 -32.33
C MET A 122 -14.58 -10.63 -33.43
N THR A 123 -15.14 -11.27 -34.46
CA THR A 123 -14.61 -11.60 -35.80
C THR A 123 -13.50 -12.65 -35.91
#